data_AF-A0A8H5M1N5-F1
#
_entry.id   AF-A0A8H5M1N5-F1
#
_cell.length_a   1.000
_cell.length_b   1.000
_cell.length_c   1.000
_cell.angle_alpha   90.00
_cell.angle_beta   90.00
_cell.angle_gamma   90.00
#
_symmetry.space_group_name_H-M   'P 1'
#
loop_
_entity.id
_entity.type
_entity.pdbx_description
1 polymer ?
#
loop_
_entity_poly.entity_id
_entity_poly.type
_entity_poly.pdbx_seq_one_letter_code
_entity_poly.pdbx_strand_id
1 'polypeptide(L)'
;MFFSLFTALALITSVNAHFRLLYPEPRGPFVADNEPNFCGGYNNAVNNRSTFPLSGGFFTIKSGHPGWTAGVIISTVQNPNSFDNFSVNGEQQIVGAYAKSDDAGTFCMPLDISAAKIDGVKDGANVTIQIVFAGGDGNLYQCADLTLSSNFTVPSNVVCANETAAPHGSETSGGASPSQTAGALGAAHVFAGYVALLLGFIGAATLLA
;
A
#
# COMPACT_ATOMS: atom_id res chain seq x y z
N MET A 1 21.69 -26.87 -41.20
CA MET A 1 21.53 -26.96 -39.73
C MET A 1 21.04 -25.60 -39.26
N PHE A 2 19.72 -25.44 -39.08
CA PHE A 2 19.14 -24.17 -38.65
C PHE A 2 18.95 -24.17 -37.13
N PHE A 3 19.64 -23.24 -36.48
CA PHE A 3 19.49 -22.88 -35.07
C PHE A 3 18.09 -22.28 -34.86
N SER A 4 17.29 -22.84 -33.95
CA SER A 4 16.11 -22.15 -33.39
C SER A 4 16.40 -21.84 -31.93
N LEU A 5 16.72 -20.58 -31.66
CA LEU A 5 16.87 -20.04 -30.32
C LEU A 5 15.50 -19.51 -29.88
N PHE A 6 14.79 -20.28 -29.04
CA PHE A 6 13.58 -19.81 -28.38
C PHE A 6 13.98 -18.87 -27.24
N THR A 7 13.81 -17.56 -27.44
CA THR A 7 13.97 -16.56 -26.37
C THR A 7 12.65 -16.48 -25.58
N ALA A 8 12.61 -17.10 -24.40
CA ALA A 8 11.50 -16.94 -23.47
C ALA A 8 11.64 -15.59 -22.73
N LEU A 9 10.77 -14.64 -23.05
CA LEU A 9 10.70 -13.36 -22.35
C LEU A 9 9.91 -13.56 -21.05
N ALA A 10 10.60 -13.70 -19.92
CA ALA A 10 9.96 -13.76 -18.61
C ALA A 10 9.40 -12.38 -18.23
N LEU A 11 8.08 -12.27 -18.12
CA LEU A 11 7.43 -11.09 -17.51
C LEU A 11 7.67 -11.16 -16.01
N ILE A 12 8.52 -10.27 -15.49
CA ILE A 12 8.65 -10.06 -14.05
C ILE A 12 7.48 -9.16 -13.62
N THR A 13 6.43 -9.74 -13.07
CA THR A 13 5.37 -8.96 -12.40
C THR A 13 5.84 -8.63 -10.99
N SER A 14 6.17 -7.38 -10.72
CA SER A 14 6.37 -6.89 -9.35
C SER A 14 5.04 -6.94 -8.61
N VAL A 15 4.94 -7.77 -7.57
CA VAL A 15 3.78 -7.76 -6.68
C VAL A 15 4.07 -6.74 -5.59
N ASN A 16 3.26 -5.67 -5.54
CA ASN A 16 3.40 -4.65 -4.53
C ASN A 16 2.66 -5.04 -3.24
N ALA A 17 3.42 -5.17 -2.16
CA ALA A 17 2.90 -5.54 -0.85
C ALA A 17 2.29 -4.33 -0.14
N HIS A 18 1.02 -4.04 -0.43
CA HIS A 18 0.27 -2.96 0.22
C HIS A 18 -0.14 -3.28 1.65
N PHE A 19 -0.36 -2.24 2.46
CA PHE A 19 -0.89 -2.37 3.82
C PHE A 19 -2.10 -1.46 4.08
N ARG A 20 -2.78 -1.67 5.20
CA ARG A 20 -3.85 -0.79 5.70
C ARG A 20 -3.57 -0.43 7.13
N LEU A 21 -3.55 0.86 7.45
CA LEU A 21 -3.60 1.29 8.84
C LEU A 21 -5.03 1.12 9.35
N LEU A 22 -5.20 0.33 10.42
CA LEU A 22 -6.50 0.05 11.03
C LEU A 22 -6.71 0.85 12.32
N TYR A 23 -5.64 1.13 13.04
CA TYR A 23 -5.65 1.96 14.25
C TYR A 23 -4.28 2.61 14.46
N PRO A 24 -4.20 3.88 14.88
CA PRO A 24 -5.29 4.85 14.98
C PRO A 24 -5.94 5.15 13.62
N GLU A 25 -7.06 5.89 13.61
CA GLU A 25 -7.81 6.19 12.39
C GLU A 25 -6.88 6.81 11.33
N PRO A 26 -6.81 6.23 10.11
CA PRO A 26 -6.00 6.78 9.04
C PRO A 26 -6.56 8.12 8.56
N ARG A 27 -5.67 8.99 8.08
CA ARG A 27 -5.99 10.33 7.55
C ARG A 27 -7.05 10.31 6.45
N GLY A 28 -7.11 9.22 5.68
CA GLY A 28 -8.08 9.05 4.62
C GLY A 28 -8.26 7.57 4.25
N PRO A 29 -9.24 7.26 3.38
CA PRO A 29 -9.50 5.90 2.97
C PRO A 29 -8.30 5.29 2.23
N PHE A 30 -8.07 4.00 2.42
CA PHE A 30 -7.01 3.29 1.73
C PHE A 30 -7.21 3.30 0.20
N VAL A 31 -6.18 3.76 -0.52
CA VAL A 31 -6.07 3.67 -1.98
C VAL A 31 -4.69 3.13 -2.30
N ALA A 32 -4.64 1.85 -2.73
CA ALA A 32 -3.40 1.10 -2.96
C ALA A 32 -2.39 1.88 -3.80
N ASP A 33 -2.80 2.34 -4.98
CA ASP A 33 -1.96 3.08 -5.93
C ASP A 33 -1.37 4.38 -5.37
N ASN A 34 -1.97 4.94 -4.32
CA ASN A 34 -1.49 6.18 -3.69
C ASN A 34 -0.57 5.93 -2.50
N GLU A 35 -0.47 4.71 -1.97
CA GLU A 35 0.40 4.40 -0.82
C GLU A 35 1.87 4.81 -0.98
N PRO A 36 2.50 4.75 -2.17
CA PRO A 36 3.87 5.24 -2.33
C PRO A 36 4.03 6.75 -2.12
N ASN A 37 2.95 7.51 -2.14
CA ASN A 37 2.97 8.96 -1.96
C ASN A 37 2.95 9.32 -0.47
N PHE A 38 3.37 10.56 -0.16
CA PHE A 38 3.28 11.12 1.19
C PHE A 38 1.88 10.91 1.80
N CYS A 39 1.84 10.28 2.98
CA CYS A 39 0.59 9.95 3.68
C CYS A 39 -0.46 9.24 2.81
N GLY A 40 -0.06 8.40 1.87
CA GLY A 40 -0.99 7.69 0.97
C GLY A 40 -1.73 8.62 0.02
N GLY A 41 -1.10 9.75 -0.35
CA GLY A 41 -1.68 10.79 -1.21
C GLY A 41 -2.53 11.84 -0.47
N TYR A 42 -2.74 11.69 0.84
CA TYR A 42 -3.47 12.66 1.66
C TYR A 42 -2.53 13.73 2.22
N ASN A 43 -2.22 14.73 1.40
CA ASN A 43 -1.20 15.74 1.74
C ASN A 43 -1.57 16.65 2.92
N ASN A 44 -2.84 16.86 3.20
CA ASN A 44 -3.27 17.78 4.26
C ASN A 44 -3.73 17.01 5.50
N ALA A 45 -3.25 17.44 6.67
CA ALA A 45 -3.72 16.90 7.95
C ALA A 45 -5.20 17.22 8.18
N VAL A 46 -5.91 16.31 8.86
CA VAL A 46 -7.31 16.54 9.23
C VAL A 46 -7.43 17.51 10.40
N ASN A 47 -8.56 18.23 10.44
CA ASN A 47 -8.91 19.11 11.56
C ASN A 47 -9.38 18.32 12.79
N ASN A 48 -10.06 17.19 12.57
CA ASN A 48 -10.58 16.34 13.65
C ASN A 48 -9.62 15.17 13.89
N ARG A 49 -8.72 15.34 14.87
CA ARG A 49 -7.64 14.38 15.17
C ARG A 49 -8.09 13.34 16.18
N SER A 50 -7.57 12.13 16.04
CA SER A 50 -7.79 11.08 17.04
C SER A 50 -7.00 11.38 18.32
N THR A 51 -7.62 11.25 19.49
CA THR A 51 -6.84 11.28 20.74
C THR A 51 -6.01 10.00 20.85
N PHE A 52 -4.75 10.13 21.23
CA PHE A 52 -3.82 8.99 21.34
C PHE A 52 -2.96 9.11 22.60
N PRO A 53 -2.63 8.00 23.29
CA PRO A 53 -1.87 8.10 24.52
C PRO A 53 -0.40 8.45 24.25
N LEU A 54 0.23 9.17 25.17
CA LEU A 54 1.68 9.45 25.08
C LEU A 54 2.53 8.18 25.20
N SER A 55 2.08 7.22 26.01
CA SER A 55 2.75 5.94 26.27
C SER A 55 1.72 4.81 26.39
N GLY A 56 2.16 3.57 26.22
CA GLY A 56 1.26 2.40 26.31
C GLY A 56 0.19 2.33 25.20
N GLY A 57 0.41 3.05 24.08
CA GLY A 57 -0.42 2.94 22.88
C GLY A 57 0.01 1.77 22.00
N PHE A 58 -0.70 1.63 20.88
CA PHE A 58 -0.35 0.70 19.82
C PHE A 58 -0.85 1.23 18.47
N PHE A 59 -0.33 0.67 17.40
CA PHE A 59 -0.89 0.80 16.06
C PHE A 59 -1.14 -0.57 15.48
N THR A 60 -2.13 -0.67 14.60
CA THR A 60 -2.52 -1.92 13.95
C THR A 60 -2.51 -1.73 12.46
N ILE A 61 -1.79 -2.59 11.76
CA ILE A 61 -1.78 -2.65 10.31
C ILE A 61 -2.36 -3.97 9.82
N LYS A 62 -2.84 -4.00 8.59
CA LYS A 62 -3.13 -5.24 7.85
C LYS A 62 -2.31 -5.28 6.57
N SER A 63 -1.44 -6.27 6.43
CA SER A 63 -0.72 -6.55 5.19
C SER A 63 -1.43 -7.64 4.40
N GLY A 64 -1.56 -7.43 3.08
CA GLY A 64 -2.07 -8.46 2.16
C GLY A 64 -1.02 -9.51 1.78
N HIS A 65 0.26 -9.20 1.98
CA HIS A 65 1.38 -10.03 1.53
C HIS A 65 2.37 -10.31 2.68
N PRO A 66 3.04 -11.49 2.67
CA PRO A 66 4.10 -11.80 3.61
C PRO A 66 5.38 -11.00 3.33
N GLY A 67 6.35 -11.06 4.24
CA GLY A 67 7.69 -10.53 4.01
C GLY A 67 7.75 -9.01 4.02
N TRP A 68 7.28 -8.40 5.10
CA TRP A 68 7.24 -6.95 5.25
C TRP A 68 8.01 -6.46 6.46
N THR A 69 8.39 -5.19 6.42
CA THR A 69 8.95 -4.41 7.54
C THR A 69 8.17 -3.11 7.69
N ALA A 70 7.82 -2.74 8.92
CA ALA A 70 7.09 -1.51 9.21
C ALA A 70 7.66 -0.78 10.42
N GLY A 71 7.74 0.54 10.36
CA GLY A 71 8.14 1.42 11.46
C GLY A 71 7.27 2.68 11.50
N VAL A 72 7.51 3.54 12.49
CA VAL A 72 6.70 4.76 12.67
C VAL A 72 7.60 5.97 12.85
N ILE A 73 7.39 6.98 12.01
CA ILE A 73 7.96 8.32 12.17
C ILE A 73 6.87 9.30 12.61
N ILE A 74 7.26 10.40 13.25
CA ILE A 74 6.35 11.42 13.76
C ILE A 74 6.72 12.82 13.25
N SER A 75 5.71 13.66 13.09
CA SER A 75 5.87 15.10 12.92
C SER A 75 5.15 15.83 14.04
N THR A 76 5.85 16.79 14.66
CA THR A 76 5.28 17.74 15.62
C THR A 76 4.85 19.05 14.96
N VAL A 77 4.97 19.15 13.64
CA VAL A 77 4.40 20.24 12.84
C VAL A 77 2.88 20.12 12.88
N GLN A 78 2.18 21.24 13.08
CA GLN A 78 0.72 21.24 13.18
C GLN A 78 0.05 20.65 11.92
N ASN A 79 0.48 21.02 10.72
CA ASN A 79 -0.11 20.57 9.46
C ASN A 79 0.97 20.09 8.49
N PRO A 80 1.56 18.90 8.72
CA PRO A 80 2.63 18.42 7.87
C PRO A 80 2.09 17.98 6.51
N ASN A 81 2.76 18.43 5.44
CA ASN A 81 2.35 18.21 4.06
C ASN A 81 3.46 17.66 3.16
N SER A 82 4.61 17.34 3.74
CA SER A 82 5.74 16.70 3.04
C SER A 82 6.54 15.81 3.98
N PHE A 83 7.36 14.92 3.42
CA PHE A 83 8.27 14.05 4.18
C PHE A 83 9.28 14.85 5.03
N ASP A 84 9.69 16.03 4.57
CA ASP A 84 10.64 16.89 5.30
C ASP A 84 10.10 17.33 6.67
N ASN A 85 8.77 17.39 6.84
CA ASN A 85 8.16 17.74 8.13
C ASN A 85 8.30 16.64 9.19
N PHE A 86 8.80 15.46 8.83
CA PHE A 86 9.07 14.34 9.73
C PHE A 86 10.56 14.21 10.08
N SER A 87 11.37 15.21 9.70
CA SER A 87 12.80 15.25 9.98
C SER A 87 13.19 16.55 10.68
N VAL A 88 14.18 16.47 11.56
CA VAL A 88 14.82 17.62 12.20
C VAL A 88 16.31 17.53 11.93
N ASN A 89 16.91 18.60 11.40
CA ASN A 89 18.33 18.63 11.01
C ASN A 89 18.74 17.49 10.05
N GLY A 90 17.81 17.03 9.20
CA GLY A 90 18.05 15.93 8.25
C GLY A 90 17.86 14.53 8.84
N GLU A 91 17.52 14.40 10.12
CA GLU A 91 17.26 13.11 10.77
C GLU A 91 15.77 12.87 10.98
N GLN A 92 15.29 11.71 10.53
CA GLN A 92 13.90 11.28 10.73
C GLN A 92 13.60 11.12 12.22
N GLN A 93 12.42 11.61 12.61
CA GLN A 93 11.93 11.52 13.98
C GLN A 93 11.20 10.19 14.17
N ILE A 94 11.94 9.15 14.59
CA ILE A 94 11.42 7.78 14.73
C ILE A 94 10.80 7.58 16.13
N VAL A 95 9.57 7.08 16.18
CA VAL A 95 8.84 6.75 17.43
C VAL A 95 8.46 5.28 17.54
N GLY A 96 8.36 4.56 16.42
CA GLY A 96 8.11 3.12 16.37
C GLY A 96 9.30 2.41 15.77
N ALA A 97 9.93 1.52 16.53
CA ALA A 97 10.99 0.67 16.03
C ALA A 97 10.49 -0.19 14.86
N TYR A 98 11.35 -0.44 13.89
CA TYR A 98 11.00 -1.28 12.75
C TYR A 98 10.79 -2.72 13.18
N ALA A 99 9.59 -3.25 12.96
CA ALA A 99 9.23 -4.65 13.11
C ALA A 99 9.08 -5.30 11.74
N LYS A 100 9.26 -6.61 11.68
CA LYS A 100 9.11 -7.40 10.44
C LYS A 100 8.26 -8.64 10.67
N SER A 101 7.65 -9.14 9.61
CA SER A 101 6.95 -10.42 9.62
C SER A 101 7.08 -11.11 8.27
N ASP A 102 7.21 -12.44 8.32
CA ASP A 102 7.17 -13.31 7.15
C ASP A 102 5.73 -13.75 6.81
N ASP A 103 4.74 -13.30 7.58
CA ASP A 103 3.32 -13.62 7.39
C ASP A 103 2.52 -12.41 6.89
N ALA A 104 1.47 -12.69 6.12
CA ALA A 104 0.40 -11.73 5.84
C ALA A 104 -0.63 -11.72 6.98
N GLY A 105 -1.47 -10.69 7.05
CA GLY A 105 -2.55 -10.60 8.03
C GLY A 105 -2.57 -9.28 8.81
N THR A 106 -3.22 -9.31 9.97
CA THR A 106 -3.37 -8.16 10.87
C THR A 106 -2.29 -8.24 11.94
N PHE A 107 -1.58 -7.13 12.17
CA PHE A 107 -0.50 -7.04 13.15
C PHE A 107 -0.69 -5.80 14.00
N CYS A 108 -0.71 -6.01 15.31
CA CYS A 108 -0.70 -4.97 16.31
C CYS A 108 0.71 -4.83 16.91
N MET A 109 1.22 -3.60 16.92
CA MET A 109 2.55 -3.28 17.42
C MET A 109 2.45 -2.21 18.51
N PRO A 110 3.11 -2.39 19.66
CA PRO A 110 3.13 -1.38 20.71
C PRO A 110 3.80 -0.09 20.21
N LEU A 111 3.30 1.05 20.68
CA LEU A 111 3.82 2.37 20.34
C LEU A 111 3.87 3.24 21.60
N ASP A 112 5.10 3.56 22.02
CA ASP A 112 5.35 4.53 23.07
C ASP A 112 6.01 5.76 22.45
N ILE A 113 5.19 6.78 22.18
CA ILE A 113 5.64 8.02 21.53
C ILE A 113 6.58 8.78 22.47
N SER A 114 6.30 8.76 23.77
CA SER A 114 7.09 9.49 24.77
C SER A 114 8.50 8.91 24.96
N ALA A 115 8.69 7.61 24.71
CA ALA A 115 9.99 6.95 24.84
C ALA A 115 11.06 7.51 23.88
N ALA A 116 10.65 8.07 22.74
CA ALA A 116 11.55 8.64 21.73
C ALA A 116 12.15 10.00 22.14
N LYS A 117 11.61 10.67 23.17
CA LYS A 117 12.09 11.98 23.67
C LYS A 117 12.22 13.06 22.59
N ILE A 118 11.28 13.08 21.65
CA ILE A 118 11.24 14.06 20.56
C ILE A 118 10.66 15.39 21.06
N ASP A 119 11.32 16.50 20.72
CA ASP A 119 10.86 17.83 21.08
C ASP A 119 9.47 18.13 20.51
N GLY A 120 8.58 18.64 21.36
CA GLY A 120 7.18 18.94 21.00
C GLY A 120 6.20 17.79 21.24
N VAL A 121 6.68 16.57 21.49
CA VAL A 121 5.85 15.47 21.99
C VAL A 121 5.52 15.72 23.46
N LYS A 122 4.28 16.12 23.73
CA LYS A 122 3.76 16.39 25.08
C LYS A 122 2.22 16.30 25.11
N ASP A 123 1.67 16.34 26.32
CA ASP A 123 0.22 16.37 26.52
C ASP A 123 -0.43 17.55 25.79
N GLY A 124 -1.53 17.29 25.09
CA GLY A 124 -2.26 18.24 24.26
C GLY A 124 -1.61 18.56 22.90
N ALA A 125 -0.43 18.04 22.59
CA ALA A 125 0.22 18.31 21.31
C ALA A 125 -0.52 17.63 20.15
N ASN A 126 -0.73 18.38 19.07
CA ASN A 126 -1.12 17.80 17.80
C ASN A 126 0.12 17.30 17.08
N VAL A 127 0.06 16.05 16.65
CA VAL A 127 1.12 15.39 15.91
C VAL A 127 0.54 14.63 14.72
N THR A 128 1.40 14.22 13.81
CA THR A 128 1.06 13.25 12.78
C THR A 128 2.05 12.10 12.88
N ILE A 129 1.55 10.87 12.97
CA ILE A 129 2.41 9.70 12.76
C ILE A 129 2.28 9.25 11.31
N GLN A 130 3.38 8.80 10.73
CA GLN A 130 3.42 8.15 9.42
C GLN A 130 3.99 6.75 9.61
N ILE A 131 3.21 5.75 9.23
CA ILE A 131 3.69 4.38 9.15
C ILE A 131 4.50 4.28 7.87
N VAL A 132 5.74 3.82 8.01
CA VAL A 132 6.64 3.54 6.90
C VAL A 132 6.69 2.03 6.74
N PHE A 133 6.19 1.53 5.62
CA PHE A 133 6.09 0.10 5.33
C PHE A 133 6.92 -0.24 4.10
N ALA A 134 7.62 -1.37 4.12
CA ALA A 134 8.37 -1.89 2.98
C ALA A 134 8.09 -3.39 2.83
N GLY A 135 7.65 -3.82 1.65
CA GLY A 135 7.31 -5.22 1.36
C GLY A 135 7.83 -5.76 0.03
N GLY A 136 8.88 -5.15 -0.55
CA GLY A 136 9.66 -5.75 -1.62
C GLY A 136 9.92 -4.87 -2.85
N ASP A 137 9.13 -3.82 -3.08
CA ASP A 137 9.18 -3.04 -4.32
C ASP A 137 9.05 -1.52 -4.11
N GLY A 138 9.21 -1.06 -2.88
CA GLY A 138 9.20 0.36 -2.52
C GLY A 138 8.78 0.57 -1.08
N ASN A 139 8.84 1.82 -0.64
CA ASN A 139 8.27 2.25 0.62
C ASN A 139 6.84 2.73 0.40
N LEU A 140 5.96 2.37 1.32
CA LEU A 140 4.54 2.69 1.34
C LEU A 140 4.22 3.44 2.63
N TYR A 141 3.23 4.32 2.56
CA TYR A 141 2.97 5.29 3.61
C TYR A 141 1.48 5.47 3.87
N GLN A 142 1.11 5.48 5.15
CA GLN A 142 -0.19 5.95 5.63
C GLN A 142 0.02 6.77 6.89
N CYS A 143 -0.79 7.81 7.07
CA CYS A 143 -0.70 8.71 8.21
C CYS A 143 -1.91 8.62 9.10
N ALA A 144 -1.71 8.95 10.37
CA ALA A 144 -2.78 9.27 11.30
C ALA A 144 -2.46 10.60 12.00
N ASP A 145 -3.47 11.46 12.08
CA ASP A 145 -3.38 12.77 12.73
C ASP A 145 -3.92 12.66 14.15
N LEU A 146 -3.07 12.99 15.13
CA LEU A 146 -3.32 12.70 16.54
C LEU A 146 -3.28 13.96 17.41
N THR A 147 -4.03 13.94 18.50
CA THR A 147 -3.82 14.81 19.66
C THR A 147 -3.37 13.95 20.83
N LEU A 148 -2.17 14.21 21.34
CA LEU A 148 -1.56 13.41 22.39
C LEU A 148 -2.18 13.71 23.75
N SER A 149 -2.38 12.69 24.56
CA SER A 149 -2.89 12.84 25.92
C SER A 149 -2.24 11.83 26.87
N SER A 150 -1.78 12.32 28.02
CA SER A 150 -1.26 11.54 29.14
C SER A 150 -2.34 10.74 29.88
N ASN A 151 -3.59 11.18 29.77
CA ASN A 151 -4.73 10.60 30.49
C ASN A 151 -5.64 9.75 29.59
N PHE A 152 -5.32 9.65 28.30
CA PHE A 152 -6.10 8.84 27.38
C PHE A 152 -5.72 7.37 27.54
N THR A 153 -6.73 6.51 27.59
CA THR A 153 -6.57 5.05 27.51
C THR A 153 -7.33 4.58 26.29
N VAL A 154 -6.70 3.72 25.49
CA VAL A 154 -7.35 3.16 24.30
C VAL A 154 -8.62 2.41 24.72
N PRO A 155 -9.79 2.71 24.12
CA PRO A 155 -11.03 2.04 24.48
C PRO A 155 -10.94 0.52 24.32
N SER A 156 -11.53 -0.24 25.24
CA SER A 156 -11.43 -1.71 25.26
C SER A 156 -12.06 -2.41 24.05
N ASN A 157 -12.90 -1.71 23.28
CA ASN A 157 -13.46 -2.21 22.03
C ASN A 157 -12.48 -2.10 20.84
N VAL A 158 -11.36 -1.40 21.00
CA VAL A 158 -10.25 -1.39 20.04
C VAL A 158 -9.29 -2.51 20.45
N VAL A 159 -9.38 -3.64 19.76
CA VAL A 159 -8.60 -4.83 20.09
C VAL A 159 -7.25 -4.77 19.38
N CYS A 160 -6.18 -4.85 20.18
CA CYS A 160 -4.82 -5.09 19.69
C CYS A 160 -4.59 -6.61 19.61
N ALA A 161 -4.71 -7.18 18.42
CA ALA A 161 -4.48 -8.61 18.20
C ALA A 161 -3.72 -8.86 16.90
N ASN A 162 -2.92 -9.92 16.89
CA ASN A 162 -2.27 -10.44 15.69
C ASN A 162 -3.09 -11.58 15.12
N GLU A 163 -3.32 -11.54 13.81
CA GLU A 163 -4.03 -12.59 13.07
C GLU A 163 -3.30 -12.83 11.76
N THR A 164 -2.75 -14.03 11.56
CA THR A 164 -2.11 -14.38 10.30
C THR A 164 -3.17 -14.80 9.27
N ALA A 165 -2.94 -14.43 8.01
CA ALA A 165 -3.78 -14.81 6.88
C ALA A 165 -2.98 -15.71 5.94
N ALA A 166 -3.66 -16.65 5.28
CA ALA A 166 -3.05 -17.37 4.18
C ALA A 166 -2.62 -16.35 3.10
N PRO A 167 -1.45 -16.54 2.46
CA PRO A 167 -1.01 -15.64 1.41
C PRO A 167 -2.07 -15.64 0.29
N HIS A 168 -2.65 -14.47 0.02
CA HIS A 168 -3.47 -14.30 -1.17
C HIS A 168 -2.52 -14.30 -2.37
N GLY A 169 -2.42 -15.45 -3.06
CA GLY A 169 -1.99 -15.43 -4.45
C GLY A 169 -2.96 -14.57 -5.24
N SER A 170 -2.44 -13.70 -6.12
CA SER A 170 -3.21 -12.76 -6.95
C SER A 170 -4.62 -13.25 -7.25
N GLU A 171 -5.64 -12.54 -6.76
CA GLU A 171 -6.99 -12.70 -7.28
C GLU A 171 -6.93 -12.37 -8.77
N THR A 172 -6.95 -13.43 -9.60
CA THR A 172 -7.21 -13.28 -11.02
C THR A 172 -8.67 -12.82 -11.07
N SER A 173 -8.91 -11.60 -11.55
CA SER A 173 -10.26 -11.11 -11.82
C SER A 173 -10.91 -12.06 -12.83
N GLY A 174 -11.63 -13.06 -12.32
CA GLY A 174 -12.47 -13.93 -13.11
C GLY A 174 -13.64 -13.12 -13.64
N GLY A 175 -13.44 -12.48 -14.80
CA GLY A 175 -14.52 -11.90 -15.56
C GLY A 175 -15.52 -12.99 -15.90
N ALA A 176 -16.63 -13.03 -15.16
CA ALA A 176 -17.78 -13.84 -15.50
C ALA A 176 -18.29 -13.38 -16.88
N SER A 177 -18.07 -14.20 -17.90
CA SER A 177 -18.66 -14.02 -19.22
C SER A 177 -20.20 -14.20 -19.11
N PRO A 178 -21.03 -13.27 -19.60
CA PRO A 178 -22.47 -13.43 -19.55
C PRO A 178 -22.89 -14.52 -20.53
N SER A 179 -23.54 -15.56 -20.00
CA SER A 179 -24.25 -16.58 -20.76
C SER A 179 -25.41 -15.92 -21.51
N GLN A 180 -25.26 -15.74 -22.83
CA GLN A 180 -26.37 -15.35 -23.69
C GLN A 180 -27.05 -16.61 -24.23
N THR A 181 -28.29 -16.81 -23.78
CA THR A 181 -29.24 -17.73 -24.38
C THR A 181 -29.79 -17.07 -25.64
N ALA A 182 -29.62 -17.70 -26.81
CA ALA A 182 -30.31 -17.30 -28.03
C ALA A 182 -30.87 -18.55 -28.73
N GLY A 183 -32.18 -18.50 -28.97
CA GLY A 183 -32.99 -19.59 -29.47
C GLY A 183 -32.70 -20.01 -30.91
N ALA A 184 -33.15 -21.22 -31.21
CA ALA A 184 -33.20 -21.80 -32.54
C ALA A 184 -34.00 -20.95 -33.53
N LEU A 185 -33.54 -20.89 -34.78
CA LEU A 185 -34.33 -20.84 -36.00
C LEU A 185 -33.41 -21.22 -37.18
N GLY A 186 -33.99 -21.87 -38.20
CA GLY A 186 -33.29 -22.77 -39.09
C GLY A 186 -32.77 -22.20 -40.41
N ALA A 187 -32.04 -23.10 -41.08
CA ALA A 187 -31.94 -23.32 -42.53
C ALA A 187 -31.12 -22.35 -43.41
N ALA A 188 -29.97 -22.90 -43.86
CA ALA A 188 -29.46 -22.99 -45.23
C ALA A 188 -29.30 -21.72 -46.09
N HIS A 189 -28.06 -21.43 -46.50
CA HIS A 189 -27.71 -21.29 -47.91
C HIS A 189 -26.20 -21.48 -48.14
N VAL A 190 -25.88 -21.91 -49.36
CA VAL A 190 -24.68 -22.59 -49.83
C VAL A 190 -23.84 -21.62 -50.68
N PHE A 191 -22.55 -21.96 -50.86
CA PHE A 191 -21.59 -21.55 -51.92
C PHE A 191 -20.49 -20.50 -51.61
N ALA A 192 -19.26 -21.05 -51.59
CA ALA A 192 -18.09 -20.71 -52.40
C ALA A 192 -17.31 -19.38 -52.23
N GLY A 193 -15.97 -19.52 -52.25
CA GLY A 193 -15.09 -18.59 -52.97
C GLY A 193 -13.99 -17.90 -52.16
N TYR A 194 -12.87 -18.58 -51.96
CA TYR A 194 -11.47 -18.16 -52.21
C TYR A 194 -11.00 -16.67 -52.12
N VAL A 195 -9.82 -16.51 -51.49
CA VAL A 195 -8.71 -15.53 -51.68
C VAL A 195 -8.91 -14.09 -51.15
N ALA A 196 -8.03 -13.64 -50.25
CA ALA A 196 -6.93 -12.70 -50.58
C ALA A 196 -6.17 -12.19 -49.34
N LEU A 197 -4.85 -12.42 -49.38
CA LEU A 197 -3.78 -11.72 -48.70
C LEU A 197 -3.75 -10.21 -49.06
N LEU A 198 -3.37 -9.37 -48.07
CA LEU A 198 -2.34 -8.30 -48.14
C LEU A 198 -2.72 -7.08 -47.29
N LEU A 199 -1.79 -6.66 -46.43
CA LEU A 199 -1.34 -5.29 -46.10
C LEU A 199 -0.30 -5.50 -44.96
N GLY A 200 1.00 -5.27 -45.10
CA GLY A 200 1.69 -4.28 -45.93
C GLY A 200 2.44 -3.34 -44.98
N PHE A 201 3.74 -3.62 -44.79
CA PHE A 201 4.91 -2.80 -44.40
C PHE A 201 4.69 -1.34 -43.93
N ILE A 202 5.47 -0.83 -42.97
CA ILE A 202 6.74 -0.11 -43.22
C ILE A 202 7.53 0.03 -41.90
N GLY A 203 8.85 -0.19 -41.96
CA GLY A 203 9.79 0.16 -40.89
C GLY A 203 11.22 -0.01 -41.38
N ALA A 204 11.75 1.05 -41.98
CA ALA A 204 13.00 1.09 -42.73
C ALA A 204 14.27 0.82 -41.89
N ALA A 205 15.26 0.24 -42.55
CA ALA A 205 16.62 0.05 -42.09
C ALA A 205 17.41 1.36 -42.04
N THR A 206 18.31 1.50 -41.05
CA THR A 206 19.53 2.30 -41.18
C THR A 206 20.74 1.48 -40.74
N LEU A 207 21.78 1.63 -41.53
CA LEU A 207 22.95 0.80 -41.76
C LEU A 207 24.04 0.97 -40.69
N LEU A 208 24.82 -0.09 -40.46
CA LEU A 208 26.13 -0.08 -39.78
C LEU A 208 27.26 0.12 -40.81
N ALA A 209 28.39 0.63 -40.31
CA ALA A 209 29.71 0.82 -40.92
C ALA A 209 29.97 2.18 -41.59
#